data_AF-A0A1I1XH00-F1
#
_entry.id   AF-A0A1I1XH00-F1
#
_cell.length_a   1.000
_cell.length_b   1.000
_cell.length_c   1.000
_cell.angle_alpha   90.00
_cell.angle_beta   90.00
_cell.angle_gamma   90.00
#
_symmetry.space_group_name_H-M   'P 1'
#
loop_
_entity.id
_entity.type
_entity.pdbx_description
1 polymer ?
#
loop_
_entity_poly.entity_id
_entity_poly.type
_entity_poly.pdbx_seq_one_letter_code
_entity_poly.pdbx_strand_id
1 'polypeptide(L)'
;MRTVTSLGVITIMSTKLGKYLLVLLILSQLVACAQLSQLETQNAIDKEIVQNAKTYSDHNKLANRYDTVAKEMVAKAKEKKESLEEYNEHSHYYGRQGQDFKSHTVANIRYYEQAAHEATKQADYHRTIAAELLKQEYAKPAETPDQQVNRKAKLNSDSGDMVESSIKTQ
;
A
#
# COMPACT_ATOMS: atom_id res chain seq x y z
N MET A 1 72.87 22.61 10.95
CA MET A 1 72.76 21.21 11.43
C MET A 1 71.34 20.73 11.12
N ARG A 2 71.19 19.57 10.48
CA ARG A 2 70.04 19.13 9.68
C ARG A 2 68.81 18.75 10.53
N THR A 3 67.61 19.16 10.09
CA THR A 3 66.32 18.63 10.58
C THR A 3 65.92 17.36 9.83
N VAL A 4 65.27 16.47 10.59
CA VAL A 4 65.11 15.03 10.36
C VAL A 4 63.96 14.72 9.40
N THR A 5 64.17 13.65 8.64
CA THR A 5 63.25 12.93 7.75
C THR A 5 61.91 12.56 8.40
N SER A 6 60.78 12.95 7.78
CA SER A 6 59.45 12.41 8.07
C SER A 6 58.60 12.37 6.79
N LEU A 7 58.94 11.47 5.86
CA LEU A 7 58.10 11.17 4.69
C LEU A 7 57.62 9.70 4.65
N GLY A 8 58.14 8.83 5.53
CA GLY A 8 57.89 7.38 5.45
C GLY A 8 56.56 6.88 6.03
N VAL A 9 55.94 7.60 6.97
CA VAL A 9 54.79 7.08 7.74
C VAL A 9 53.44 7.44 7.10
N ILE A 10 53.37 8.58 6.39
CA ILE A 10 52.15 9.11 5.80
C ILE A 10 51.64 8.23 4.64
N THR A 11 52.55 7.63 3.87
CA THR A 11 52.20 6.78 2.71
C THR A 11 51.67 5.40 3.13
N ILE A 12 52.01 4.91 4.33
CA ILE A 12 51.67 3.54 4.76
C ILE A 12 50.23 3.46 5.30
N MET A 13 49.68 4.54 5.87
CA MET A 13 48.30 4.55 6.42
C MET A 13 47.19 4.67 5.36
N SER A 14 47.46 5.25 4.19
CA SER A 14 46.42 5.53 3.16
C SER A 14 45.99 4.30 2.35
N THR A 15 46.84 3.29 2.23
CA THR A 15 46.54 2.06 1.46
C THR A 15 45.64 1.08 2.22
N LYS A 16 45.70 1.10 3.56
CA LYS A 16 44.83 0.29 4.42
C LYS A 16 43.43 0.90 4.52
N LEU A 17 43.34 2.23 4.63
CA LEU A 17 42.08 2.96 4.74
C LEU A 17 41.21 2.84 3.48
N GLY A 18 41.83 2.87 2.28
CA GLY A 18 41.11 2.69 1.02
C GLY A 18 40.39 1.34 0.87
N LYS A 19 40.96 0.26 1.43
CA LYS A 19 40.32 -1.07 1.44
C LYS A 19 39.08 -1.11 2.33
N TYR A 20 39.12 -0.45 3.48
CA TYR A 20 37.95 -0.37 4.37
C TYR A 20 36.85 0.52 3.78
N LEU A 21 37.19 1.62 3.09
CA LEU A 21 36.22 2.46 2.38
C LEU A 21 35.51 1.70 1.25
N LEU A 22 36.24 0.86 0.50
CA LEU A 22 35.65 0.01 -0.55
C LEU A 22 34.70 -1.05 0.04
N VAL A 23 35.07 -1.67 1.17
CA VAL A 23 34.22 -2.66 1.87
C VAL A 23 32.96 -2.02 2.46
N LEU A 24 33.06 -0.80 2.99
CA LEU A 24 31.91 -0.04 3.51
C LEU A 24 30.89 0.33 2.42
N LEU A 25 31.36 0.66 1.22
CA LEU A 25 30.51 0.99 0.06
C LEU A 25 29.71 -0.22 -0.45
N ILE A 26 30.25 -1.43 -0.33
CA ILE A 26 29.57 -2.68 -0.73
C ILE A 26 28.54 -3.09 0.33
N LEU A 27 28.82 -2.86 1.63
CA LEU A 27 27.88 -3.17 2.71
C LEU A 27 26.64 -2.27 2.70
N SER A 28 26.73 -1.02 2.23
CA SER A 28 25.56 -0.11 2.18
C SER A 28 24.54 -0.48 1.10
N GLN A 29 24.91 -1.31 0.13
CA GLN A 29 24.10 -1.53 -1.08
C GLN A 29 22.98 -2.58 -0.90
N LEU A 30 22.87 -3.25 0.24
CA LEU A 30 21.94 -4.38 0.44
C LEU A 30 20.50 -3.96 0.78
N VAL A 31 20.25 -2.70 1.13
CA VAL A 31 18.92 -2.23 1.59
C VAL A 31 17.95 -1.91 0.44
N ALA A 32 18.44 -1.70 -0.78
CA ALA A 32 17.62 -1.28 -1.92
C ALA A 32 16.74 -2.41 -2.50
N CYS A 33 17.08 -3.69 -2.30
CA CYS A 33 16.32 -4.82 -2.84
C CYS A 33 15.04 -5.16 -2.03
N ALA A 34 14.87 -4.61 -0.83
CA ALA A 34 13.67 -4.84 -0.02
C ALA A 34 12.45 -4.06 -0.56
N GLN A 35 12.65 -2.87 -1.14
CA GLN A 35 11.56 -1.95 -1.51
C GLN A 35 10.79 -2.41 -2.76
N LEU A 36 11.48 -2.97 -3.76
CA LEU A 36 10.84 -3.56 -4.94
C LEU A 36 9.98 -4.77 -4.56
N SER A 37 10.54 -5.65 -3.72
CA SER A 37 9.87 -6.83 -3.18
C SER A 37 8.61 -6.45 -2.37
N GLN A 38 8.68 -5.38 -1.58
CA GLN A 38 7.53 -4.86 -0.83
C GLN A 38 6.45 -4.24 -1.73
N LEU A 39 6.83 -3.47 -2.76
CA LEU A 39 5.89 -2.85 -3.70
C LEU A 39 5.13 -3.89 -4.53
N GLU A 40 5.82 -4.92 -5.02
CA GLU A 40 5.20 -6.02 -5.77
C GLU A 40 4.27 -6.85 -4.90
N THR A 41 4.69 -7.14 -3.66
CA THR A 41 3.85 -7.84 -2.68
C THR A 41 2.63 -7.00 -2.31
N GLN A 42 2.79 -5.69 -2.13
CA GLN A 42 1.70 -4.77 -1.85
C GLN A 42 0.68 -4.76 -3.00
N ASN A 43 1.15 -4.66 -4.25
CA ASN A 43 0.28 -4.68 -5.43
C ASN A 43 -0.47 -6.01 -5.60
N ALA A 44 0.18 -7.15 -5.30
CA ALA A 44 -0.45 -8.46 -5.37
C ALA A 44 -1.54 -8.64 -4.29
N ILE A 45 -1.23 -8.22 -3.05
CA ILE A 45 -2.18 -8.21 -1.93
C ILE A 45 -3.35 -7.25 -2.23
N ASP A 46 -3.07 -6.06 -2.75
CA ASP A 46 -4.09 -5.07 -3.08
C ASP A 46 -5.05 -5.61 -4.15
N LYS A 47 -4.53 -6.31 -5.16
CA LYS A 47 -5.36 -6.98 -6.18
C LYS A 47 -6.24 -8.08 -5.59
N GLU A 48 -5.69 -8.91 -4.70
CA GLU A 48 -6.44 -9.97 -4.05
C GLU A 48 -7.54 -9.43 -3.13
N ILE A 49 -7.24 -8.40 -2.32
CA ILE A 49 -8.22 -7.79 -1.41
C ILE A 49 -9.34 -7.10 -2.21
N VAL A 50 -9.01 -6.36 -3.28
CA VAL A 50 -10.01 -5.71 -4.13
C VAL A 50 -10.92 -6.74 -4.81
N GLN A 51 -10.38 -7.86 -5.29
CA GLN A 51 -11.16 -8.90 -5.96
C GLN A 51 -12.06 -9.72 -5.02
N ASN A 52 -11.68 -9.83 -3.74
CA ASN A 52 -12.40 -10.66 -2.77
C ASN A 52 -13.26 -9.85 -1.78
N ALA A 53 -13.23 -8.51 -1.83
CA ALA A 53 -14.04 -7.68 -0.95
C ALA A 53 -15.53 -7.90 -1.19
N LYS A 54 -16.21 -8.48 -0.20
CA LYS A 54 -17.65 -8.80 -0.26
C LYS A 54 -18.41 -8.32 0.96
N THR A 55 -17.73 -8.18 2.09
CA THR A 55 -18.35 -7.78 3.37
C THR A 55 -18.08 -6.31 3.67
N TYR A 56 -18.87 -5.71 4.57
CA TYR A 56 -18.61 -4.34 5.03
C TYR A 56 -17.20 -4.21 5.62
N SER A 57 -16.71 -5.25 6.32
CA SER A 57 -15.39 -5.29 6.94
C SER A 57 -14.28 -5.26 5.90
N ASP A 58 -14.44 -5.97 4.78
CA ASP A 58 -13.45 -5.97 3.69
C ASP A 58 -13.33 -4.59 3.05
N HIS A 59 -14.47 -3.94 2.77
CA HIS A 59 -14.47 -2.58 2.23
C HIS A 59 -13.91 -1.56 3.23
N ASN A 60 -14.16 -1.73 4.53
CA ASN A 60 -13.54 -0.87 5.55
C ASN A 60 -12.01 -1.04 5.60
N LYS A 61 -11.50 -2.28 5.43
CA LYS A 61 -10.05 -2.53 5.28
C LYS A 61 -9.49 -1.83 4.04
N LEU A 62 -10.16 -1.92 2.90
CA LEU A 62 -9.76 -1.21 1.68
C LEU A 62 -9.73 0.31 1.90
N ALA A 63 -10.73 0.88 2.56
CA ALA A 63 -10.75 2.30 2.90
C ALA A 63 -9.53 2.73 3.72
N ASN A 64 -9.22 1.98 4.79
CA ASN A 64 -8.04 2.26 5.64
C ASN A 64 -6.71 2.12 4.89
N ARG A 65 -6.65 1.21 3.91
CA ARG A 65 -5.47 1.05 3.05
C ARG A 65 -5.27 2.26 2.16
N TYR A 66 -6.33 2.72 1.50
CA TYR A 66 -6.27 3.93 0.69
C TYR A 66 -6.00 5.20 1.51
N ASP A 67 -6.48 5.30 2.76
CA ASP A 67 -6.05 6.37 3.67
C ASP A 67 -4.55 6.37 3.92
N THR A 68 -3.97 5.17 4.09
CA THR A 68 -2.53 5.02 4.31
C THR A 68 -1.76 5.49 3.08
N VAL A 69 -2.19 5.06 1.88
CA VAL A 69 -1.63 5.53 0.61
C VAL A 69 -1.76 7.04 0.48
N ALA A 70 -2.92 7.63 0.80
CA ALA A 70 -3.12 9.07 0.74
C ALA A 70 -2.13 9.82 1.66
N LYS A 71 -1.94 9.36 2.90
CA LYS A 71 -0.96 9.93 3.83
C LYS A 71 0.47 9.82 3.32
N GLU A 72 0.85 8.68 2.77
CA GLU A 72 2.18 8.48 2.17
C GLU A 72 2.41 9.42 0.99
N MET A 73 1.41 9.61 0.12
CA MET A 73 1.54 10.52 -1.02
C MET A 73 1.62 11.98 -0.58
N VAL A 74 0.86 12.39 0.45
CA VAL A 74 0.99 13.73 1.06
C VAL A 74 2.39 13.93 1.63
N ALA A 75 2.95 12.94 2.33
CA ALA A 75 4.30 13.02 2.87
C ALA A 75 5.36 13.17 1.75
N LYS A 76 5.24 12.39 0.66
CA LYS A 76 6.13 12.50 -0.50
C LYS A 76 6.00 13.87 -1.20
N ALA A 77 4.79 14.39 -1.35
CA ALA A 77 4.59 15.73 -1.90
C ALA A 77 5.26 16.80 -1.03
N LYS A 78 5.18 16.68 0.30
CA LYS A 78 5.83 17.60 1.24
C LYS A 78 7.35 17.55 1.11
N GLU A 79 7.94 16.36 1.08
CA GLU A 79 9.39 16.19 0.88
C GLU A 79 9.88 16.85 -0.42
N LYS A 80 9.12 16.69 -1.52
CA LYS A 80 9.48 17.34 -2.79
C LYS A 80 9.28 18.85 -2.77
N LYS A 81 8.34 19.39 -1.99
CA LYS A 81 8.21 20.83 -1.76
C LYS A 81 9.43 21.39 -1.02
N GLU A 82 9.87 20.70 0.04
CA GLU A 82 11.08 21.08 0.80
C GLU A 82 12.34 21.04 -0.10
N SER A 83 12.50 19.99 -0.92
CA SER A 83 13.60 19.92 -1.91
C SER A 83 13.54 21.03 -2.96
N LEU A 84 12.34 21.44 -3.37
CA LEU A 84 12.16 22.54 -4.33
C LEU A 84 12.50 23.89 -3.70
N GLU A 85 12.15 24.09 -2.43
CA GLU A 85 12.50 25.27 -1.64
C GLU A 85 14.02 25.39 -1.51
N GLU A 86 14.71 24.33 -1.08
CA GLU A 86 16.17 24.29 -0.99
C GLU A 86 16.84 24.62 -2.34
N TYR A 87 16.33 24.03 -3.43
CA TYR A 87 16.80 24.34 -4.77
C TYR A 87 16.60 25.81 -5.14
N ASN A 88 15.44 26.40 -4.82
CA ASN A 88 15.18 27.80 -5.16
C ASN A 88 16.10 28.75 -4.38
N GLU A 89 16.38 28.46 -3.11
CA GLU A 89 17.32 29.22 -2.26
C GLU A 89 18.76 29.10 -2.75
N HIS A 90 19.14 27.93 -3.25
CA HIS A 90 20.53 27.58 -3.55
C HIS A 90 20.78 27.27 -5.04
N SER A 91 19.95 27.82 -5.93
CA SER A 91 19.93 27.46 -7.35
C SER A 91 21.29 27.63 -8.06
N HIS A 92 22.13 28.57 -7.59
CA HIS A 92 23.48 28.82 -8.11
C HIS A 92 24.44 27.65 -7.92
N TYR A 93 24.21 26.74 -6.97
CA TYR A 93 25.07 25.55 -6.77
C TYR A 93 24.80 24.42 -7.76
N TYR A 94 23.64 24.39 -8.42
CA TYR A 94 23.21 23.25 -9.24
C TYR A 94 23.61 23.35 -10.72
N GLY A 95 24.02 24.54 -11.19
CA GLY A 95 24.41 24.75 -12.59
C GLY A 95 23.33 24.31 -13.59
N ARG A 96 23.75 23.76 -14.74
CA ARG A 96 22.83 23.34 -15.83
C ARG A 96 21.91 22.18 -15.42
N GLN A 97 22.40 21.24 -14.61
CA GLN A 97 21.63 20.10 -14.10
C GLN A 97 20.49 20.54 -13.16
N GLY A 98 20.59 21.74 -12.58
CA GLY A 98 19.55 22.30 -11.72
C GLY A 98 18.22 22.57 -12.42
N GLN A 99 18.23 22.85 -13.72
CA GLN A 99 16.99 23.11 -14.47
C GLN A 99 16.15 21.83 -14.60
N ASP A 100 16.79 20.70 -14.91
CA ASP A 100 16.14 19.40 -14.96
C ASP A 100 15.61 19.02 -13.56
N PHE A 101 16.39 19.27 -12.51
CA PHE A 101 15.95 19.03 -11.13
C PHE A 101 14.66 19.78 -10.79
N LYS A 102 14.56 21.08 -11.10
CA LYS A 102 13.36 21.88 -10.82
C LYS A 102 12.13 21.32 -11.52
N SER A 103 12.23 21.06 -12.82
CA SER A 103 11.09 20.59 -13.62
C SER A 103 10.61 19.20 -13.16
N HIS A 104 11.54 18.28 -12.89
CA HIS A 104 11.23 16.96 -12.33
C HIS A 104 10.61 17.05 -10.94
N THR A 105 11.13 17.90 -10.05
CA THR A 105 10.58 18.06 -8.70
C THR A 105 9.17 18.64 -8.74
N VAL A 106 8.90 19.63 -9.59
CA VAL A 106 7.54 20.18 -9.80
C VAL A 106 6.59 19.11 -10.35
N ALA A 107 7.03 18.29 -11.31
CA ALA A 107 6.23 17.19 -11.82
C ALA A 107 5.91 16.14 -10.73
N ASN A 108 6.89 15.80 -9.90
CA ASN A 108 6.72 14.88 -8.78
C ASN A 108 5.73 15.41 -7.73
N ILE A 109 5.79 16.70 -7.38
CA ILE A 109 4.82 17.33 -6.47
C ILE A 109 3.40 17.14 -7.01
N ARG A 110 3.16 17.51 -8.27
CA ARG A 110 1.85 17.36 -8.92
C ARG A 110 1.39 15.91 -8.94
N TYR A 111 2.29 14.98 -9.26
CA TYR A 111 2.00 13.56 -9.28
C TYR A 111 1.54 13.05 -7.91
N TYR A 112 2.30 13.37 -6.85
CA TYR A 112 1.97 12.90 -5.50
C TYR A 112 0.71 13.57 -4.95
N GLU A 113 0.47 14.85 -5.22
CA GLU A 113 -0.78 15.51 -4.84
C GLU A 113 -1.99 14.88 -5.53
N GLN A 114 -1.89 14.59 -6.82
CA GLN A 114 -2.94 13.89 -7.56
C GLN A 114 -3.14 12.47 -7.03
N ALA A 115 -2.06 11.73 -6.75
CA ALA A 115 -2.14 10.38 -6.19
C ALA A 115 -2.79 10.39 -4.79
N ALA A 116 -2.50 11.37 -3.94
CA ALA A 116 -3.15 11.54 -2.65
C ALA A 116 -4.65 11.79 -2.78
N HIS A 117 -5.05 12.64 -3.73
CA HIS A 117 -6.45 12.93 -4.01
C HIS A 117 -7.20 11.70 -4.53
N GLU A 118 -6.64 10.97 -5.47
CA GLU A 118 -7.26 9.75 -6.00
C GLU A 118 -7.35 8.65 -4.93
N ALA A 119 -6.33 8.49 -4.09
CA ALA A 119 -6.38 7.56 -2.96
C ALA A 119 -7.50 7.95 -1.96
N THR A 120 -7.65 9.25 -1.66
CA THR A 120 -8.74 9.73 -0.79
C THR A 120 -10.12 9.38 -1.37
N LYS A 121 -10.33 9.59 -2.67
CA LYS A 121 -11.57 9.20 -3.35
C LYS A 121 -11.84 7.70 -3.26
N GLN A 122 -10.83 6.87 -3.44
CA GLN A 122 -10.97 5.41 -3.32
C GLN A 122 -11.32 5.01 -1.88
N ALA A 123 -10.74 5.67 -0.88
CA ALA A 123 -11.09 5.44 0.52
C ALA A 123 -12.58 5.74 0.77
N ASP A 124 -13.06 6.90 0.32
CA ASP A 124 -14.46 7.31 0.50
C ASP A 124 -15.44 6.43 -0.26
N TYR A 125 -15.07 6.00 -1.47
CA TYR A 125 -15.83 5.03 -2.25
C TYR A 125 -16.04 3.73 -1.46
N HIS A 126 -14.98 3.17 -0.88
CA HIS A 126 -15.09 1.95 -0.10
C HIS A 126 -15.84 2.14 1.22
N ARG A 127 -15.72 3.29 1.89
CA ARG A 127 -16.56 3.60 3.06
C ARG A 127 -18.05 3.62 2.73
N THR A 128 -18.39 4.18 1.56
CA THR A 128 -19.79 4.23 1.09
C THR A 128 -20.35 2.82 0.92
N ILE A 129 -19.61 1.94 0.24
CA ILE A 129 -20.02 0.53 0.08
C ILE A 129 -20.11 -0.18 1.44
N ALA A 130 -19.13 0.02 2.33
CA ALA A 130 -19.17 -0.58 3.66
C ALA A 130 -20.42 -0.15 4.44
N ALA A 131 -20.79 1.13 4.39
CA ALA A 131 -21.98 1.65 5.04
C ALA A 131 -23.28 1.07 4.42
N GLU A 132 -23.33 0.88 3.12
CA GLU A 132 -24.48 0.25 2.43
C GLU A 132 -24.64 -1.22 2.83
N LEU A 133 -23.56 -1.99 2.79
CA LEU A 133 -23.57 -3.41 3.18
C LEU A 133 -23.96 -3.59 4.64
N LEU A 134 -23.43 -2.74 5.53
CA LEU A 134 -23.76 -2.77 6.95
C LEU A 134 -25.25 -2.48 7.19
N LYS A 135 -25.83 -1.49 6.48
CA LYS A 135 -27.28 -1.23 6.53
C LYS A 135 -28.10 -2.43 6.06
N GLN A 136 -27.69 -3.11 4.99
CA GLN A 136 -28.37 -4.30 4.49
C GLN A 136 -28.32 -5.46 5.48
N GLU A 137 -27.21 -5.62 6.20
CA GLU A 137 -27.06 -6.63 7.25
C GLU A 137 -28.02 -6.38 8.41
N TYR A 138 -28.15 -5.13 8.87
CA TYR A 138 -29.13 -4.76 9.90
C TYR A 138 -30.59 -4.81 9.44
N ALA A 139 -30.84 -4.60 8.14
CA ALA A 139 -32.19 -4.63 7.56
C ALA A 139 -32.70 -6.06 7.26
N LYS A 140 -31.83 -7.08 7.29
CA LYS A 140 -32.29 -8.47 7.24
C LYS A 140 -33.05 -8.77 8.54
N PRO A 141 -34.32 -9.21 8.47
CA PRO A 141 -35.04 -9.65 9.66
C PRO A 141 -34.20 -10.73 10.34
N ALA A 142 -34.00 -10.62 11.65
CA ALA A 142 -33.48 -11.73 12.43
C ALA A 142 -34.37 -12.94 12.11
N GLU A 143 -33.84 -13.95 11.42
CA GLU A 143 -34.57 -15.19 11.21
C GLU A 143 -34.78 -15.79 12.61
N THR A 144 -35.96 -15.56 13.17
CA THR A 144 -36.42 -16.27 14.36
C THR A 144 -36.39 -17.77 14.06
N PRO A 145 -35.90 -18.62 14.97
CA PRO A 145 -35.76 -20.08 14.78
C PRO A 145 -37.01 -20.77 14.18
N ASP A 146 -38.20 -20.21 14.40
CA ASP A 146 -39.49 -20.75 13.95
C ASP A 146 -39.68 -20.75 12.41
N GLN A 147 -39.01 -19.87 11.65
CA GLN A 147 -39.14 -19.85 10.19
C GLN A 147 -38.30 -20.94 9.49
N GLN A 148 -37.27 -21.47 10.14
CA GLN A 148 -36.48 -22.58 9.61
C GLN A 148 -37.21 -23.92 9.80
N VAL A 149 -37.90 -24.09 10.93
CA VAL A 149 -38.73 -25.28 11.20
C VAL A 149 -39.90 -25.36 10.23
N ASN A 150 -40.57 -24.25 9.96
CA ASN A 150 -41.70 -24.22 9.02
C ASN A 150 -41.28 -24.41 7.55
N ARG A 151 -40.09 -23.93 7.14
CA ARG A 151 -39.55 -24.21 5.80
C ARG A 151 -39.15 -25.69 5.65
N LYS A 152 -38.55 -26.31 6.67
CA LYS A 152 -38.23 -27.75 6.65
C LYS A 152 -39.48 -28.63 6.72
N ALA A 153 -40.48 -28.26 7.52
CA ALA A 153 -41.75 -28.98 7.59
C ALA A 153 -42.52 -28.94 6.27
N LYS A 154 -42.51 -27.79 5.56
CA LYS A 154 -43.18 -27.63 4.27
C LYS A 154 -42.49 -28.39 3.12
N LEU A 155 -41.17 -28.54 3.15
CA LEU A 155 -40.45 -29.43 2.20
C LEU A 155 -40.69 -30.92 2.51
N ASN A 156 -40.83 -31.28 3.78
CA ASN A 156 -41.07 -32.67 4.18
C ASN A 156 -42.52 -33.13 3.95
N SER A 157 -43.51 -32.22 4.00
CA SER A 157 -44.90 -32.56 3.67
C SER A 157 -45.12 -32.77 2.17
N ASP A 158 -44.44 -31.97 1.33
CA ASP A 158 -44.52 -32.06 -0.14
C ASP A 158 -43.89 -33.36 -0.68
N SER A 159 -42.89 -33.88 0.02
CA SER A 159 -42.26 -35.18 -0.31
C SER A 159 -43.04 -36.39 0.22
N GLY A 160 -43.94 -36.21 1.19
CA GLY A 160 -44.77 -37.28 1.75
C GLY A 160 -45.94 -37.66 0.86
N ASP A 161 -46.62 -36.66 0.28
CA ASP A 161 -47.78 -36.88 -0.59
C ASP A 161 -47.42 -37.55 -1.93
N MET A 162 -46.20 -37.35 -2.43
CA MET A 162 -45.72 -38.04 -3.65
C MET A 162 -45.33 -39.50 -3.41
N VAL A 163 -44.98 -39.89 -2.18
CA VAL A 163 -44.59 -41.28 -1.85
C VAL A 163 -45.83 -42.13 -1.58
N GLU A 164 -46.89 -41.56 -0.98
CA GLU A 164 -48.10 -42.31 -0.68
C GLU A 164 -48.99 -42.58 -1.91
N SER A 165 -48.94 -41.72 -2.95
CA SER A 165 -49.66 -41.98 -4.20
C SER A 165 -49.03 -43.08 -5.07
N SER A 166 -47.76 -43.45 -4.82
CA SER A 166 -47.04 -44.43 -5.65
C SER A 166 -47.10 -45.86 -5.09
N ILE A 167 -47.50 -46.05 -3.83
CA ILE A 167 -47.53 -47.37 -3.18
C ILE A 167 -48.89 -48.07 -3.34
N LYS A 168 -49.96 -47.37 -3.73
CA LYS A 168 -51.33 -47.92 -3.78
C LYS A 168 -51.76 -48.49 -5.14
N THR A 169 -50.84 -48.71 -6.08
CA THR A 169 -51.18 -49.17 -7.45
C THR A 169 -50.27 -50.29 -7.97
N GLN A 170 -49.84 -51.20 -7.09
CA GLN A 170 -49.26 -52.47 -7.53
C GLN A 170 -49.90 -53.65 -6.81
#